data_AF-A0A9E5GNI2-F1
#
_entry.id   AF-A0A9E5GNI2-F1
#
_cell.length_a   1.000
_cell.length_b   1.000
_cell.length_c   1.000
_cell.angle_alpha   90.00
_cell.angle_beta   90.00
_cell.angle_gamma   90.00
#
_symmetry.space_group_name_H-M   'P 1'
#
loop_
_entity.id
_entity.type
_entity.pdbx_description
1 polymer ?
#
loop_
_entity_poly.entity_id
_entity_poly.type
_entity_poly.pdbx_seq_one_letter_code
_entity_poly.pdbx_strand_id
1 'polypeptide(L)'
;MIKPDFHEKIKDVFFHCLKQDLVNLFNTYEVVIDKYYFGKKFGMNLDMDLVIIYKNCDKALTDKIKEEINNIFRNYFIELVSLVFMPSDEREKRERLADRFVLQIMRSLPTPK
;
A
#
# COMPACT_ATOMS: atom_id res chain seq x y z
N MET A 1 3.29 -19.88 -27.06
CA MET A 1 2.78 -18.50 -26.97
C MET A 1 1.51 -18.54 -26.12
N ILE A 2 1.53 -17.90 -24.95
CA ILE A 2 0.39 -17.92 -24.01
C ILE A 2 -0.71 -16.99 -24.55
N LYS A 3 -1.99 -17.40 -24.50
CA LYS A 3 -3.11 -16.56 -24.92
C LYS A 3 -3.21 -15.32 -24.00
N PRO A 4 -3.46 -14.11 -24.53
CA PRO A 4 -3.56 -12.88 -23.74
C PRO A 4 -4.47 -13.00 -22.50
N ASP A 5 -5.64 -13.62 -22.65
CA ASP A 5 -6.60 -13.81 -21.56
C ASP A 5 -6.06 -14.69 -20.42
N PHE A 6 -5.15 -15.62 -20.72
CA PHE A 6 -4.51 -16.45 -19.71
C PHE A 6 -3.42 -15.69 -18.96
N HIS A 7 -2.71 -14.78 -19.65
CA HIS A 7 -1.72 -13.92 -19.02
C HIS A 7 -2.36 -12.95 -18.01
N GLU A 8 -3.48 -12.32 -18.37
CA GLU A 8 -4.24 -11.45 -17.45
C GLU A 8 -4.70 -12.22 -16.20
N LYS A 9 -5.22 -13.45 -16.36
CA LYS A 9 -5.62 -14.27 -15.21
C LYS A 9 -4.45 -14.63 -14.29
N ILE A 10 -3.27 -14.93 -14.85
CA ILE A 10 -2.06 -15.17 -14.04
C ILE A 10 -1.71 -13.91 -13.26
N LYS A 11 -1.76 -12.75 -13.92
CA LYS A 11 -1.46 -11.45 -13.31
C LYS A 11 -2.42 -11.14 -12.16
N ASP A 12 -3.71 -11.41 -12.33
CA ASP A 12 -4.71 -11.24 -11.27
C ASP A 12 -4.40 -12.12 -10.05
N VAL A 13 -4.12 -13.41 -10.27
CA VAL A 13 -3.75 -14.33 -9.18
C VAL A 13 -2.47 -13.88 -8.49
N PHE A 14 -1.47 -13.46 -9.28
CA PHE A 14 -0.20 -12.97 -8.77
C PHE A 14 -0.36 -11.74 -7.87
N PHE A 15 -1.10 -10.72 -8.32
CA PHE A 15 -1.36 -9.51 -7.52
C PHE A 15 -2.28 -9.79 -6.33
N HIS A 16 -3.18 -10.77 -6.44
CA HIS A 16 -4.01 -11.22 -5.33
C HIS A 16 -3.16 -11.83 -4.20
N CYS A 17 -2.24 -12.75 -4.53
CA CYS A 17 -1.33 -13.33 -3.55
C CYS A 17 -0.43 -12.26 -2.90
N LEU A 18 0.17 -11.38 -3.70
CA LEU A 18 0.98 -10.27 -3.20
C LEU A 18 0.19 -9.37 -2.23
N LYS A 19 -1.06 -9.04 -2.60
CA LYS A 19 -1.94 -8.25 -1.75
C LYS A 19 -2.23 -8.96 -0.43
N GLN A 20 -2.47 -10.27 -0.45
CA GLN A 20 -2.73 -11.05 0.75
C GLN A 20 -1.52 -11.10 1.69
N ASP A 21 -0.32 -11.30 1.16
CA ASP A 21 0.92 -11.30 1.97
C ASP A 21 1.16 -9.94 2.64
N LEU A 22 0.91 -8.85 1.92
CA LEU A 22 0.96 -7.50 2.48
C LEU A 22 -0.08 -7.31 3.59
N VAL A 23 -1.33 -7.75 3.39
CA VAL A 23 -2.37 -7.67 4.41
C VAL A 23 -1.99 -8.48 5.65
N ASN A 24 -1.42 -9.68 5.48
CA ASN A 24 -0.95 -10.51 6.59
C ASN A 24 0.15 -9.80 7.40
N LEU A 25 1.09 -9.13 6.71
CA LEU A 25 2.09 -8.29 7.34
C LEU A 25 1.43 -7.15 8.14
N PHE A 26 0.47 -6.45 7.54
CA PHE A 26 -0.17 -5.30 8.20
C PHE A 26 -0.96 -5.71 9.43
N ASN A 27 -1.63 -6.87 9.41
CA ASN A 27 -2.32 -7.43 10.57
C ASN A 27 -1.35 -7.76 11.72
N THR A 28 -0.11 -8.15 11.40
CA THR A 28 0.94 -8.36 12.43
C THR A 28 1.32 -7.06 13.14
N TYR A 29 1.12 -5.92 12.48
CA TYR A 29 1.42 -4.58 13.00
C TYR A 29 0.15 -3.72 13.20
N GLU A 30 -1.02 -4.32 13.45
CA GLU A 30 -2.31 -3.60 13.52
C GLU A 30 -2.37 -2.49 14.59
N VAL A 31 -1.56 -2.61 15.64
CA VAL A 31 -1.44 -1.58 16.71
C VAL A 31 -0.73 -0.33 16.18
N VAL A 32 0.15 -0.51 15.20
CA VAL A 32 1.03 0.52 14.64
C VAL A 32 0.47 1.07 13.33
N ILE A 33 0.02 0.20 12.43
CA ILE A 33 -0.56 0.57 11.14
C ILE A 33 -2.02 0.92 11.34
N ASP A 34 -2.33 2.21 11.22
CA ASP A 34 -3.69 2.71 11.38
C ASP A 34 -4.52 2.50 10.12
N LYS A 35 -3.97 2.81 8.94
CA LYS A 35 -4.62 2.64 7.64
C LYS A 35 -3.61 2.29 6.57
N TYR A 36 -4.06 1.59 5.54
CA TYR A 36 -3.26 1.35 4.34
C TYR A 36 -4.11 1.48 3.07
N TYR A 37 -3.47 1.89 1.98
CA TYR A 37 -4.10 2.05 0.68
C TYR A 37 -3.22 1.43 -0.39
N PHE A 38 -3.81 0.51 -1.14
CA PHE A 38 -3.19 -0.01 -2.35
C PHE A 38 -3.40 0.97 -3.49
N GLY A 39 -2.38 1.16 -4.34
CA GLY A 39 -2.48 2.08 -5.46
C GLY A 39 -2.51 1.40 -6.83
N LYS A 40 -1.91 2.04 -7.84
CA LYS A 40 -2.11 1.68 -9.26
C LYS A 40 -1.80 0.24 -9.63
N LYS A 41 -0.76 -0.37 -9.02
CA LYS A 41 -0.42 -1.79 -9.25
C LYS A 41 -1.55 -2.75 -8.87
N PHE A 42 -2.44 -2.33 -7.98
CA PHE A 42 -3.58 -3.12 -7.50
C PHE A 42 -4.93 -2.60 -8.03
N GLY A 43 -4.92 -1.79 -9.11
CA GLY A 43 -6.13 -1.31 -9.79
C GLY A 43 -6.76 -0.05 -9.20
N MET A 44 -6.12 0.62 -8.24
CA MET A 44 -6.63 1.85 -7.64
C MET A 44 -6.03 3.09 -8.33
N ASN A 45 -6.81 4.16 -8.50
CA ASN A 45 -6.33 5.39 -9.12
C ASN A 45 -5.51 6.27 -8.13
N LEU A 46 -4.34 5.75 -7.74
CA LEU A 46 -3.39 6.38 -6.83
C LEU A 46 -1.99 6.16 -7.38
N ASP A 47 -1.21 7.25 -7.50
CA ASP A 47 0.08 7.23 -8.21
C ASP A 47 1.17 6.40 -7.53
N MET A 48 1.02 6.17 -6.23
CA MET A 48 1.86 5.31 -5.41
C MET A 48 1.45 3.84 -5.56
N ASP A 49 2.33 2.92 -5.20
CA ASP A 49 1.98 1.49 -5.19
C ASP A 49 1.33 1.09 -3.87
N LEU A 50 1.81 1.67 -2.77
CA LEU A 50 1.33 1.43 -1.41
C LEU A 50 1.47 2.71 -0.57
N VAL A 51 0.46 2.99 0.25
CA VAL A 51 0.49 4.04 1.26
C VAL A 51 0.15 3.43 2.61
N ILE A 52 1.01 3.64 3.61
CA ILE A 52 0.81 3.21 4.99
C ILE A 52 0.70 4.46 5.87
N ILE A 53 -0.36 4.52 6.65
CA ILE A 53 -0.55 5.50 7.73
C ILE A 53 -0.29 4.79 9.06
N TYR A 54 0.62 5.32 9.85
CA TYR A 54 1.01 4.69 11.11
C TYR A 54 0.87 5.65 12.31
N LYS A 55 0.82 5.08 13.51
CA LYS A 55 0.79 5.78 14.79
C LYS A 55 1.81 5.19 15.76
N ASN A 56 2.33 6.03 16.66
CA ASN A 56 3.19 5.62 17.79
C ASN A 56 4.34 4.68 17.40
N CYS A 57 4.98 4.91 16.25
CA CYS A 57 6.07 4.08 15.74
C CYS A 57 7.38 4.83 15.79
N ASP A 58 8.42 4.20 16.35
CA ASP A 58 9.77 4.74 16.28
C ASP A 58 10.42 4.47 14.91
N LYS A 59 11.53 5.15 14.65
CA LYS A 59 12.22 5.02 13.36
C LYS A 59 12.67 3.59 13.07
N ALA A 60 13.20 2.88 14.07
CA ALA A 60 13.73 1.53 13.89
C ALA A 60 12.63 0.55 13.45
N LEU A 61 11.45 0.64 14.07
CA LEU A 61 10.31 -0.18 13.70
C LEU A 61 9.73 0.24 12.34
N THR A 62 9.67 1.54 12.01
CA THR A 62 9.25 1.95 10.65
C THR A 62 10.19 1.43 9.56
N ASP A 63 11.50 1.44 9.80
CA ASP A 63 12.49 0.96 8.85
C ASP A 63 12.39 -0.57 8.67
N LYS A 64 12.18 -1.30 9.76
CA LYS A 64 11.91 -2.75 9.73
C LYS A 64 10.65 -3.08 8.91
N ILE A 65 9.53 -2.40 9.15
CA ILE A 65 8.28 -2.66 8.41
C ILE A 65 8.48 -2.38 6.91
N LYS A 66 9.16 -1.27 6.56
CA LYS A 66 9.48 -0.96 5.16
C LYS A 66 10.35 -2.03 4.52
N GLU A 67 11.34 -2.56 5.24
CA GLU A 67 12.18 -3.65 4.76
C GLU A 67 11.36 -4.92 4.52
N GLU A 68 10.48 -5.30 5.45
CA GLU A 68 9.59 -6.47 5.30
C GLU A 68 8.64 -6.31 4.11
N ILE A 69 8.07 -5.11 3.89
CA ILE A 69 7.28 -4.79 2.70
C ILE A 69 8.11 -5.00 1.42
N ASN A 70 9.32 -4.43 1.37
CA ASN A 70 10.19 -4.56 0.20
C ASN A 70 10.57 -6.03 -0.06
N ASN A 71 10.82 -6.81 0.99
CA ASN A 71 11.11 -8.24 0.86
C ASN A 71 9.92 -9.02 0.30
N ILE A 72 8.69 -8.69 0.72
CA ILE A 72 7.48 -9.24 0.10
C ILE A 72 7.47 -8.93 -1.40
N PHE A 73 7.62 -7.67 -1.81
CA PHE A 73 7.64 -7.33 -3.24
C PHE A 73 8.76 -8.04 -4.03
N ARG A 74 9.95 -8.21 -3.44
CA ARG A 74 11.06 -8.96 -4.06
C ARG A 74 10.75 -10.44 -4.27
N ASN A 75 10.00 -11.08 -3.36
CA ASN A 75 9.55 -12.47 -3.54
C ASN A 75 8.64 -12.63 -4.76
N TYR A 76 8.03 -11.53 -5.19
CA TYR A 76 7.23 -11.43 -6.41
C TYR A 76 8.02 -10.82 -7.58
N PHE A 77 9.35 -10.77 -7.52
CA PHE A 77 10.20 -10.20 -8.59
C PHE A 77 9.91 -8.72 -8.91
N ILE A 78 9.39 -7.95 -7.95
CA ILE A 78 9.16 -6.52 -8.07
C ILE A 78 10.26 -5.78 -7.30
N GLU A 79 11.19 -5.16 -8.03
CA GLU A 79 12.35 -4.48 -7.42
C GLU A 79 12.04 -3.05 -6.98
N LEU A 80 11.17 -2.35 -7.73
CA LEU A 80 10.83 -0.96 -7.48
C LEU A 80 9.39 -0.84 -7.01
N VAL A 81 9.23 -0.30 -5.81
CA VAL A 81 7.96 -0.06 -5.15
C VAL A 81 7.89 1.39 -4.69
N SER A 82 6.85 2.08 -5.14
CA SER A 82 6.56 3.43 -4.71
C SER A 82 5.75 3.39 -3.40
N LEU A 83 6.45 3.46 -2.26
CA LEU A 83 5.86 3.37 -0.92
C LEU A 83 5.83 4.75 -0.24
N VAL A 84 4.65 5.16 0.23
CA VAL A 84 4.50 6.23 1.23
C VAL A 84 4.31 5.60 2.60
N PHE A 85 5.08 6.06 3.57
CA PHE A 85 4.97 5.65 4.96
C PHE A 85 4.87 6.92 5.81
N MET A 86 3.66 7.25 6.25
CA MET A 86 3.32 8.57 6.81
C MET A 86 2.72 8.46 8.22
N PRO A 87 3.15 9.28 9.18
CA PRO A 87 2.49 9.43 10.47
C PRO A 87 1.02 9.88 10.35
N SER A 88 0.15 9.44 11.26
CA SER A 88 -1.26 9.84 11.26
C SER A 88 -1.47 11.34 11.48
N ASP A 89 -0.69 11.96 12.36
CA ASP A 89 -0.73 13.41 12.63
C ASP A 89 -0.29 14.23 11.41
N GLU A 90 0.70 13.74 10.65
CA GLU A 90 1.09 14.34 9.38
C GLU A 90 -0.03 14.25 8.35
N ARG A 91 -0.68 13.09 8.22
CA ARG A 91 -1.83 12.90 7.32
C ARG A 91 -2.98 13.84 7.65
N GLU A 92 -3.33 13.97 8.93
CA GLU A 92 -4.39 14.88 9.39
C GLU A 92 -4.05 16.34 9.13
N LYS A 93 -2.80 16.74 9.36
CA LYS A 93 -2.33 18.10 9.05
C LYS A 93 -2.45 18.39 7.55
N ARG A 94 -1.99 17.48 6.70
CA ARG A 94 -2.06 17.60 5.23
C ARG A 94 -3.51 17.62 4.74
N GLU A 95 -4.40 16.84 5.35
CA GLU A 95 -5.84 16.87 5.07
C GLU A 95 -6.45 18.26 5.34
N ARG A 96 -6.17 18.85 6.51
CA ARG A 96 -6.65 20.20 6.86
C ARG A 96 -6.12 21.28 5.92
N LEU A 97 -4.93 21.08 5.36
CA LEU A 97 -4.31 21.97 4.38
C LEU A 97 -4.75 21.69 2.93
N ALA A 98 -5.71 20.80 2.72
CA ALA A 98 -6.17 20.39 1.39
C ALA A 98 -5.02 19.90 0.48
N ASP A 99 -4.05 19.20 1.05
CA ASP A 99 -2.94 18.61 0.31
C ASP A 99 -3.46 17.67 -0.79
N ARG A 100 -3.01 17.90 -2.03
CA ARG A 100 -3.51 17.20 -3.21
C ARG A 100 -3.37 15.69 -3.10
N PHE A 101 -2.28 15.19 -2.50
CA PHE A 101 -2.03 13.77 -2.38
C PHE A 101 -2.97 13.12 -1.37
N VAL A 102 -3.17 13.74 -0.20
CA VAL A 102 -4.13 13.23 0.80
C VAL A 102 -5.56 13.26 0.24
N LEU A 103 -5.94 14.31 -0.48
CA LEU A 103 -7.23 14.38 -1.16
C LEU A 103 -7.40 13.30 -2.25
N GLN A 104 -6.33 12.94 -2.96
CA GLN A 104 -6.36 11.84 -3.93
C GLN A 104 -6.59 10.49 -3.25
N ILE A 105 -5.96 10.22 -2.11
CA ILE A 105 -6.23 9.03 -1.29
C ILE A 105 -7.70 8.98 -0.87
N MET A 106 -8.24 10.09 -0.36
CA MET A 106 -9.63 10.14 0.10
C MET A 106 -10.63 9.90 -1.04
N ARG A 107 -10.33 10.37 -2.25
CA ARG A 107 -11.16 10.19 -3.45
C ARG A 107 -11.04 8.81 -4.08
N SER A 108 -9.93 8.10 -3.86
CA SER A 108 -9.73 6.76 -4.42
C SER A 108 -10.45 5.69 -3.61
N LEU A 109 -10.89 5.99 -2.39
CA LEU A 109 -11.70 5.09 -1.59
C LEU A 109 -13.11 4.93 -2.20
N PRO A 110 -13.64 3.71 -2.28
CA PRO A 110 -15.03 3.53 -2.66
C PRO A 110 -15.91 4.26 -1.62
N THR A 111 -16.77 5.16 -2.09
CA THR A 111 -17.81 5.76 -1.24
C THR A 111 -18.59 4.62 -0.57
N PRO A 112 -18.81 4.67 0.76
CA PRO A 112 -19.71 3.73 1.40
C PRO A 112 -21.06 3.82 0.68
N LYS A 113 -21.56 2.67 0.21
CA LYS A 113 -22.91 2.56 -0.33
C LYS A 113 -23.94 2.73 0.77
#